data_AF-A0A838VUZ6-F1
#
_entry.id   AF-A0A838VUZ6-F1
#
_cell.length_a   1.000
_cell.length_b   1.000
_cell.length_c   1.000
_cell.angle_alpha   90.00
_cell.angle_beta   90.00
_cell.angle_gamma   90.00
#
_symmetry.space_group_name_H-M   'P 1'
#
loop_
_entity.id
_entity.type
_entity.pdbx_description
1 polymer ?
#
loop_
_entity_poly.entity_id
_entity_poly.type
_entity_poly.pdbx_seq_one_letter_code
_entity_poly.pdbx_strand_id
1 'polypeptide(L)' 'MQAIEFITKAEDGTIKVPKKYVKSLLGKVRVIILIENEQPKQSKNKTFSALAIETKNLHFTRDEANER' A
#
# COMPACT_ATOMS: atom_id res chain seq x y z
N MET A 1 32.26 -18.37 8.18
CA MET A 1 31.65 -17.06 8.43
C MET A 1 30.23 -17.29 8.93
N GLN A 2 29.86 -16.80 10.11
CA GLN A 2 28.48 -16.89 10.64
C GLN A 2 27.74 -15.58 10.30
N ALA A 3 26.56 -15.70 9.70
CA ALA A 3 25.65 -14.58 9.44
C ALA A 3 24.42 -14.73 10.33
N ILE A 4 23.91 -13.62 10.86
CA ILE A 4 22.67 -13.58 11.65
C ILE A 4 21.62 -12.90 10.77
N GLU A 5 20.59 -13.66 10.41
CA GLU A 5 19.48 -13.19 9.60
C GLU A 5 18.24 -13.03 10.48
N PHE A 6 17.55 -11.90 10.35
CA PHE A 6 16.30 -11.65 11.03
C PHE A 6 15.46 -10.64 10.25
N ILE A 7 14.14 -10.80 10.36
CA ILE A 7 13.17 -9.89 9.76
C ILE A 7 12.80 -8.82 10.79
N THR A 8 12.76 -7.57 10.36
CA THR A 8 12.47 -6.42 11.20
C THR A 8 11.94 -5.27 10.35
N LYS A 9 11.20 -4.36 10.97
CA LYS A 9 10.71 -3.16 10.29
C LYS A 9 11.77 -2.07 10.38
N ALA A 10 12.04 -1.44 9.25
CA ALA A 10 12.80 -0.20 9.22
C ALA A 10 11.86 0.97 9.51
N GLU A 11 12.16 1.77 10.52
CA GLU A 11 11.43 2.98 10.90
C GLU A 11 12.43 4.14 10.87
N ASP A 12 12.18 5.16 10.04
CA ASP A 12 13.01 6.38 9.94
C ASP A 12 14.52 6.11 9.75
N GLY A 13 14.86 5.17 8.87
CA GLY A 13 16.25 4.79 8.61
C GLY A 13 16.93 4.00 9.75
N THR A 14 16.18 3.66 10.80
CA THR A 14 16.67 2.87 11.93
C THR A 14 16.09 1.46 11.87
N ILE A 15 16.93 0.47 12.19
CA ILE A 15 16.54 -0.92 12.29
C ILE A 15 16.65 -1.38 13.74
N LYS A 16 15.54 -1.89 14.31
CA LYS A 16 15.55 -2.48 15.64
C LYS A 16 16.16 -3.88 15.57
N VAL A 17 17.30 -4.05 16.23
CA VAL A 17 17.96 -5.36 16.38
C VAL A 17 17.42 -6.08 17.62
N PRO A 18 17.01 -7.36 17.52
CA PRO A 18 16.58 -8.14 18.66
C PRO A 18 17.66 -8.26 19.75
N LYS A 19 17.27 -8.13 21.03
CA LYS A 19 18.18 -8.16 22.20
C LYS A 19 19.08 -9.40 22.24
N LYS A 20 18.62 -10.53 21.69
CA LYS A 20 19.37 -11.79 21.60
C LYS A 20 20.70 -11.64 20.87
N TYR A 21 20.79 -10.72 19.91
CA TYR A 21 21.96 -10.55 19.05
C TYR A 21 22.87 -9.40 19.47
N VAL A 22 22.45 -8.56 20.43
CA VAL A 22 23.21 -7.37 20.87
C VAL A 22 24.60 -7.77 21.39
N LYS A 23 24.71 -8.87 22.13
CA LYS A 23 26.01 -9.37 22.63
C LYS A 23 26.95 -9.81 21.50
N SER A 24 26.40 -10.30 20.38
CA SER A 24 27.17 -10.75 19.21
C SER A 24 27.59 -9.59 18.29
N LEU A 25 27.11 -8.38 18.54
CA LEU A 25 27.34 -7.18 17.72
C LEU A 25 28.34 -6.21 18.37
N LEU A 26 29.05 -6.62 19.41
CA LEU A 26 30.10 -5.81 20.04
C LEU A 26 31.30 -5.67 19.09
N GLY A 27 31.32 -4.59 18.30
CA GLY A 27 32.44 -4.24 17.41
C GLY A 27 32.00 -3.67 16.07
N LYS A 28 32.90 -3.71 15.07
CA LYS A 28 32.58 -3.36 13.69
C LYS A 28 31.84 -4.52 13.04
N VAL A 29 30.66 -4.26 12.49
CA VAL A 29 29.81 -5.27 11.85
C VAL A 29 29.45 -4.83 10.44
N ARG A 30 29.38 -5.80 9.52
CA ARG A 30 28.86 -5.58 8.17
C ARG A 30 27.39 -5.98 8.15
N VAL A 31 26.54 -5.07 7.68
CA VAL A 31 25.08 -5.28 7.62
C VAL A 31 24.65 -5.33 6.16
N ILE A 32 23.79 -6.31 5.84
CA ILE A 32 23.12 -6.41 4.53
C ILE A 32 21.63 -6.22 4.81
N ILE A 33 21.02 -5.22 4.18
CA ILE A 33 19.60 -4.91 4.34
C ILE A 33 18.89 -5.36 3.07
N LEU A 34 17.97 -6.32 3.21
CA LEU A 34 17.08 -6.75 2.14
C LEU A 34 15.71 -6.11 2.42
N ILE A 35 15.32 -5.15 1.59
CA ILE A 35 14.02 -4.49 1.70
C ILE A 35 13.06 -5.23 0.77
N GLU A 36 12.15 -6.00 1.35
CA GLU A 36 10.97 -6.46 0.62
C GLU A 36 10.05 -5.24 0.46
N ASN A 37 9.97 -4.71 -0.76
CA ASN A 37 8.93 -3.74 -1.08
C ASN A 37 7.60 -4.45 -0.95
N GLU A 38 6.89 -4.24 0.16
CA GLU A 38 5.46 -4.56 0.24
C GLU A 38 4.80 -3.76 -0.88
N GLN A 39 4.47 -4.43 -1.99
CA GLN A 39 3.60 -3.82 -2.99
C GLN A 39 2.35 -3.34 -2.25
N PRO A 40 1.90 -2.10 -2.46
CA PRO A 40 0.73 -1.60 -1.78
C PRO A 40 -0.40 -2.60 -2.04
N LYS A 41 -0.96 -3.17 -0.96
CA LYS A 41 -2.12 -4.05 -1.06
C LYS A 41 -3.16 -3.28 -1.88
N GLN A 42 -3.42 -3.73 -3.11
CA GLN A 42 -4.41 -3.11 -3.99
C GLN A 42 -5.68 -2.88 -3.16
N SER A 43 -6.07 -1.61 -3.02
CA SER A 43 -7.25 -1.23 -2.27
C SER A 43 -8.42 -2.02 -2.82
N LYS A 44 -9.08 -2.78 -1.94
CA LYS A 44 -10.19 -3.67 -2.27
C LYS A 44 -11.16 -2.98 -3.24
N ASN A 45 -11.44 -3.69 -4.34
CA ASN A 45 -12.40 -3.41 -5.41
C ASN A 45 -13.40 -2.30 -5.08
N LYS A 46 -13.27 -1.13 -5.72
CA LYS A 46 -14.35 -0.16 -5.80
C LYS A 46 -15.48 -0.82 -6.59
N THR A 47 -16.53 -1.25 -5.90
CA THR A 47 -17.76 -1.71 -6.54
C THR A 47 -18.50 -0.48 -7.05
N PHE A 48 -18.73 -0.42 -8.37
CA PHE A 48 -19.60 0.59 -8.96
C PHE A 48 -21.01 0.38 -8.43
N SER A 49 -21.58 1.41 -7.81
CA SER A 49 -23.00 1.42 -7.43
C SER A 49 -23.84 1.75 -8.65
N ALA A 50 -24.78 0.87 -9.00
CA ALA A 50 -25.79 1.18 -10.00
C ALA A 50 -26.70 2.30 -9.47
N LEU A 51 -26.95 3.31 -10.30
CA LEU A 51 -27.90 4.38 -10.00
C LEU A 51 -29.14 4.18 -10.88
N ALA A 52 -30.30 3.99 -10.25
CA ALA A 52 -31.58 4.00 -10.94
C ALA A 52 -32.14 5.44 -10.89
N ILE A 53 -32.51 5.98 -12.05
CA ILE A 53 -33.11 7.31 -12.17
C ILE A 53 -34.57 7.13 -12.56
N GLU A 54 -35.48 7.77 -11.82
CA GLU A 54 -36.90 7.77 -12.15
C GLU A 54 -37.17 8.68 -13.36
N THR A 55 -37.52 8.08 -14.50
CA THR A 55 -37.73 8.80 -15.76
C THR A 55 -39.21 9.15 -16.02
N LYS A 56 -40.13 8.82 -15.11
CA LYS A 56 -41.58 8.87 -15.34
C LYS A 56 -42.11 10.26 -15.73
N ASN A 57 -41.47 11.33 -15.24
CA ASN A 57 -41.86 12.71 -15.52
C ASN A 57 -40.87 13.47 -16.41
N LEU A 58 -39.82 12.81 -16.91
CA LEU A 58 -38.84 13.45 -17.80
C LEU A 58 -39.41 13.49 -19.21
N HIS A 59 -39.57 14.70 -19.75
CA HIS A 59 -39.97 14.92 -21.13
C HIS A 59 -38.73 15.32 -21.92
N PHE A 60 -38.44 14.58 -23.00
CA PHE A 60 -37.38 14.91 -23.92
C PHE A 60 -37.96 15.74 -25.06
N THR A 61 -37.58 17.01 -25.16
CA THR A 61 -37.89 17.81 -26.34
C THR A 61 -36.72 17.73 -27.31
N ARG A 62 -37.02 17.52 -28.60
CA ARG A 62 -36.01 17.38 -29.65
C ARG A 62 -35.24 18.70 -29.87
N ASP A 63 -35.89 19.82 -29.58
CA ASP A 63 -35.32 21.14 -29.78
C ASP A 63 -34.25 21.43 -28.70
N GLU A 64 -34.54 21.24 -27.40
CA GLU A 64 -33.56 21.41 -26.31
C GLU A 64 -32.36 20.45 -26.41
N ALA A 65 -32.56 19.25 -26.98
CA ALA A 65 -31.48 18.27 -27.15
C ALA A 65 -30.50 18.63 -28.28
N ASN A 66 -30.95 19.41 -29.27
CA ASN A 66 -30.16 19.83 -30.43
C ASN A 66 -29.58 21.25 -30.27
N GLU A 67 -29.82 21.93 -29.15
CA GLU A 67 -29.23 23.25 -28.81
C GLU A 67 -27.73 23.15 -28.39
N ARG A 68 -27.04 22.06 -28.73
CA ARG A 68 -25.60 21.87 -28.49
C ARG A 68 -24.77 22.04 -29.75
#